data_AF-A0A2V9M9L2-F1
#
_entry.id   AF-A0A2V9M9L2-F1
#
_cell.length_a   1.000
_cell.length_b   1.000
_cell.length_c   1.000
_cell.angle_alpha   90.00
_cell.angle_beta   90.00
_cell.angle_gamma   90.00
#
_symmetry.space_group_name_H-M   'P 1'
#
loop_
_entity.id
_entity.type
_entity.pdbx_description
1 polymer ?
#
loop_
_entity_poly.entity_id
_entity_poly.type
_entity_poly.pdbx_seq_one_letter_code
_entity_poly.pdbx_strand_id
1 'polypeptide(L)'
;MGILALAADERVAALRCTDDTLSVDLMDGRAITVPLMWYPRLANASKAQRENWQVCGGGYGIHWPDVDEDLSTEGLLRGAPSPEYRPAKSARGTKKKPNASFQRTGKKRQPLKS
;
A
#
# COMPACT_ATOMS: atom_id res chain seq x y z
N MET A 1 -12.65 28.46 -22.49
CA MET A 1 -12.65 28.37 -21.02
C MET A 1 -11.30 27.82 -20.59
N GLY A 2 -10.35 28.69 -20.24
CA GLY A 2 -9.05 28.26 -19.71
C GLY A 2 -9.20 27.96 -18.23
N ILE A 3 -8.94 26.73 -17.82
CA ILE A 3 -8.83 26.40 -16.41
C ILE A 3 -7.67 27.22 -15.82
N LEU A 4 -7.91 27.96 -14.74
CA LEU A 4 -6.88 28.60 -13.92
C LEU A 4 -6.15 27.52 -13.11
N ALA A 5 -5.59 26.52 -13.79
CA ALA A 5 -4.70 25.59 -13.14
C ALA A 5 -3.43 26.38 -12.80
N LEU A 6 -3.15 26.56 -11.51
CA LEU A 6 -1.78 26.78 -11.07
C LEU A 6 -0.92 25.77 -11.84
N ALA A 7 0.13 26.25 -12.50
CA ALA A 7 1.03 25.39 -13.26
C ALA A 7 1.43 24.24 -12.32
N ALA A 8 1.10 23.00 -12.71
CA ALA A 8 1.29 21.82 -11.89
C ALA A 8 2.78 21.47 -11.85
N ASP A 9 3.52 22.20 -11.01
CA ASP A 9 4.93 21.98 -10.76
C ASP A 9 5.11 20.88 -9.73
N GLU A 10 5.22 19.65 -10.24
CA GLU A 10 5.32 18.42 -9.46
C GLU A 10 6.73 18.13 -8.94
N ARG A 11 7.61 19.13 -8.95
CA ARG A 11 8.95 19.00 -8.39
C ARG A 11 8.90 19.01 -6.86
N VAL A 12 9.80 18.25 -6.26
CA VAL A 12 9.96 18.14 -4.81
C VAL A 12 10.45 19.46 -4.23
N ALA A 13 9.68 20.04 -3.32
CA ALA A 13 10.06 21.21 -2.53
C ALA A 13 10.61 20.81 -1.16
N ALA A 14 9.91 19.90 -0.48
CA ALA A 14 10.33 19.39 0.82
C ALA A 14 9.80 17.98 1.05
N LEU A 15 10.41 17.28 2.02
CA LEU A 15 10.03 15.92 2.38
C LEU A 15 10.04 15.76 3.89
N ARG A 16 9.01 15.07 4.39
CA ARG A 16 8.89 14.71 5.80
C ARG A 16 8.52 13.24 5.92
N CYS A 17 9.31 12.50 6.68
CA CYS A 17 9.05 11.10 6.99
C CYS A 17 8.74 10.96 8.48
N THR A 18 7.57 10.38 8.80
CA THR A 18 7.20 9.97 10.16
C THR A 18 7.33 8.45 10.27
N ASP A 19 6.91 7.86 11.38
CA ASP A 19 6.89 6.39 11.49
C ASP A 19 5.77 5.74 10.67
N ASP A 20 4.71 6.49 10.36
CA ASP A 20 3.53 5.97 9.66
C ASP A 20 3.40 6.48 8.22
N THR A 21 3.94 7.66 7.92
CA THR A 21 3.70 8.36 6.65
C THR A 21 4.94 8.98 6.04
N LEU A 22 4.94 9.02 4.70
CA LEU A 22 5.84 9.80 3.87
C LEU A 22 5.03 10.97 3.28
N SER A 23 5.48 12.20 3.53
CA SER A 23 4.87 13.43 3.00
C SER A 23 5.85 14.17 2.12
N VAL A 24 5.41 14.57 0.92
CA VAL A 24 6.20 15.32 -0.05
C VAL A 24 5.45 16.59 -0.42
N ASP A 25 6.07 17.74 -0.14
CA ASP A 25 5.59 19.05 -0.57
C ASP A 25 6.09 19.31 -2.00
N LEU A 26 5.19 19.76 -2.88
CA LEU A 26 5.48 20.09 -4.27
C LEU A 26 5.69 21.60 -4.45
N MET A 27 6.43 21.98 -5.48
CA MET A 27 6.71 23.39 -5.80
C MET A 27 5.45 24.21 -6.14
N ASP A 28 4.37 23.55 -6.57
CA ASP A 28 3.07 24.19 -6.80
C ASP A 28 2.21 24.39 -5.53
N GLY A 29 2.74 24.04 -4.36
CA GLY A 29 2.08 24.21 -3.07
C GLY A 29 1.16 23.05 -2.66
N ARG A 30 1.03 21.99 -3.46
CA ARG A 30 0.37 20.75 -3.04
C ARG A 30 1.27 19.93 -2.12
N ALA A 31 0.65 19.04 -1.35
CA ALA A 31 1.36 18.02 -0.58
C ALA A 31 0.78 16.64 -0.88
N ILE A 32 1.65 15.64 -1.08
CA ILE A 32 1.27 14.24 -1.24
C ILE A 32 1.64 13.51 0.04
N THR A 33 0.69 12.81 0.67
CA THR A 33 0.94 11.98 1.85
C THR A 33 0.53 10.54 1.57
N VAL A 34 1.45 9.61 1.79
CA VAL A 34 1.26 8.17 1.59
C VAL A 34 1.70 7.38 2.82
N PRO A 35 1.17 6.17 3.06
CA PRO A 35 1.64 5.31 4.13
C PRO A 35 3.09 4.89 3.92
N LEU A 36 3.95 5.05 4.94
CA LEU A 36 5.36 4.66 4.86
C LEU A 36 5.52 3.15 4.62
N MET A 37 4.60 2.34 5.16
CA MET A 37 4.60 0.89 4.99
C MET A 37 4.55 0.41 3.53
N TRP A 38 4.13 1.26 2.59
CA TRP A 38 4.17 0.97 1.14
C TRP A 38 5.59 0.90 0.58
N TYR A 39 6.58 1.35 1.34
CA TYR A 39 7.99 1.39 0.95
C TYR A 39 8.80 0.64 2.02
N PRO A 40 8.88 -0.71 1.95
CA PRO A 40 9.46 -1.52 3.01
C PRO A 40 10.89 -1.14 3.40
N ARG A 41 11.72 -0.65 2.47
CA ARG A 41 13.08 -0.20 2.79
C ARG A 41 13.07 1.04 3.67
N LEU A 42 12.24 2.03 3.34
CA LEU A 42 12.06 3.23 4.15
C LEU A 42 11.38 2.92 5.49
N ALA A 43 10.40 2.02 5.50
CA ALA A 43 9.73 1.58 6.73
C ALA A 43 10.71 0.93 7.72
N ASN A 44 11.72 0.20 7.23
CA ASN A 44 12.77 -0.41 8.05
C ASN A 44 13.99 0.49 8.29
N ALA A 45 14.07 1.63 7.60
CA ALA A 45 15.17 2.59 7.75
C ALA A 45 15.10 3.31 9.10
N SER A 46 16.27 3.64 9.66
CA SER A 46 16.36 4.52 10.83
C SER A 46 15.95 5.95 10.49
N LYS A 47 15.61 6.75 11.50
CA LYS A 47 15.25 8.17 11.31
C LYS A 47 16.35 8.95 10.58
N ALA A 48 17.61 8.74 10.94
CA ALA A 48 18.75 9.40 10.30
C ALA A 48 18.86 9.04 8.80
N GLN A 49 18.64 7.77 8.45
CA GLN A 49 18.63 7.33 7.05
C GLN A 49 17.45 7.93 6.28
N ARG A 50 16.26 8.00 6.88
CA ARG A 50 15.08 8.63 6.26
C ARG A 50 15.27 10.14 6.04
N GLU A 51 16.03 10.80 6.90
CA GLU A 51 16.36 12.23 6.79
C GLU A 51 17.46 12.49 5.75
N ASN A 52 18.30 11.50 5.42
CA ASN A 52 19.32 11.57 4.40
C ASN A 52 18.76 11.25 3.00
N TRP A 53 17.95 12.15 2.45
CA TRP A 53 17.40 12.05 1.11
C TRP A 53 17.94 13.14 0.19
N GLN A 54 17.87 12.90 -1.12
CA GLN A 54 18.36 13.81 -2.15
C GLN A 54 17.33 13.92 -3.27
N VAL A 55 17.18 15.13 -3.82
CA VAL A 55 16.39 15.34 -5.04
C VAL A 55 17.19 14.86 -6.24
N CYS A 56 16.56 14.07 -7.12
CA CYS A 56 17.15 13.60 -8.37
C CYS A 56 16.17 13.78 -9.54
N GLY A 57 16.56 13.35 -10.75
CA GLY A 57 15.66 13.33 -11.92
C GLY A 57 15.08 14.71 -12.30
N GLY A 58 15.88 15.79 -12.19
CA GLY A 58 15.43 17.14 -12.54
C GLY A 58 14.39 17.75 -11.58
N GLY A 59 14.25 17.20 -10.37
CA GLY A 59 13.28 17.67 -9.38
C GLY A 59 12.13 16.70 -9.12
N TYR A 60 11.98 15.67 -9.95
CA TYR A 60 10.84 14.75 -9.88
C TYR A 60 11.15 13.44 -9.14
N GLY A 61 12.42 13.20 -8.81
CA GLY A 61 12.87 12.02 -8.10
C GLY A 61 13.37 12.33 -6.69
N ILE A 62 13.28 11.34 -5.81
CA ILE A 62 13.79 11.36 -4.45
C ILE A 62 14.62 10.09 -4.26
N HIS A 63 15.88 10.25 -3.88
CA HIS A 63 16.83 9.16 -3.68
C HIS A 63 17.27 9.12 -2.21
N TRP A 64 17.25 7.93 -1.60
CA TRP A 64 17.84 7.66 -0.29
C TRP A 64 19.09 6.77 -0.43
N PRO A 65 20.31 7.33 -0.39
CA PRO A 65 21.54 6.57 -0.64
C PRO A 65 21.81 5.49 0.41
N ASP A 66 21.41 5.70 1.67
CA ASP A 66 21.74 4.76 2.76
C ASP A 66 20.95 3.45 2.69
N VAL A 67 19.82 3.42 1.98
CA VAL A 67 18.91 2.27 1.88
C VAL A 67 18.62 1.86 0.45
N ASP A 68 19.26 2.53 -0.52
CA ASP A 68 19.13 2.26 -1.95
C ASP A 68 17.66 2.23 -2.38
N GLU A 69 16.94 3.33 -2.10
CA GLU A 69 15.54 3.51 -2.48
C GLU A 69 15.38 4.78 -3.32
N ASP A 70 14.62 4.66 -4.40
CA ASP A 70 14.30 5.73 -5.33
C ASP A 70 12.78 5.83 -5.53
N LEU A 71 12.23 7.00 -5.26
CA LEU A 71 10.81 7.32 -5.50
C LEU A 71 10.67 8.46 -6.50
N SER A 72 9.56 8.47 -7.23
CA SER A 72 9.19 9.57 -8.13
C SER A 72 7.90 10.23 -7.67
N THR A 73 7.79 11.54 -7.86
CA THR A 73 6.56 12.29 -7.55
C THR A 73 5.38 11.78 -8.36
N GLU A 74 5.60 11.37 -9.62
CA GLU A 74 4.59 10.72 -10.47
C GLU A 74 4.09 9.38 -9.87
N GLY A 75 5.00 8.55 -9.33
CA GLY A 75 4.64 7.31 -8.64
C GLY A 75 3.80 7.56 -7.39
N LEU A 76 4.17 8.58 -6.61
CA LEU A 76 3.43 9.02 -5.42
C LEU A 76 2.03 9.54 -5.79
N LEU A 77 1.91 10.36 -6.83
CA LEU A 77 0.62 10.89 -7.32
C LEU A 77 -0.33 9.79 -7.80
N ARG A 78 0.20 8.71 -8.38
CA ARG A 78 -0.58 7.53 -8.76
C ARG A 78 -1.00 6.66 -7.56
N GLY A 79 -0.44 6.90 -6.37
CA GLY A 79 -0.61 6.02 -5.22
C GLY A 79 0.01 4.64 -5.46
N ALA A 80 1.10 4.57 -6.22
CA ALA A 80 1.78 3.32 -6.51
C ALA A 80 2.69 2.91 -5.33
N PRO A 81 2.45 1.78 -4.67
CA PRO A 81 3.36 1.27 -3.65
C PRO A 81 4.63 0.69 -4.30
N SER A 82 5.68 0.49 -3.50
CA SER A 82 6.90 -0.19 -3.96
C SER A 82 6.57 -1.60 -4.50
N PRO A 83 7.27 -2.09 -5.54
CA PRO A 83 7.12 -3.48 -6.00
C PRO A 83 7.33 -4.54 -4.91
N GLU A 84 8.09 -4.19 -3.87
CA GLU A 84 8.35 -5.05 -2.71
C GLU A 84 7.17 -5.10 -1.72
N TYR A 85 6.26 -4.13 -1.79
CA TYR A 85 5.10 -4.08 -0.93
C TYR A 85 4.11 -5.19 -1.27
N ARG A 86 3.94 -6.12 -0.34
CA ARG A 86 2.88 -7.12 -0.40
C ARG A 86 1.80 -6.76 0.62
N PRO A 87 0.62 -6.27 0.18
CA PRO A 87 -0.49 -6.12 1.11
C PRO A 87 -0.84 -7.49 1.68
N ALA A 88 -1.15 -7.54 2.97
CA ALA A 88 -1.65 -8.77 3.58
C ALA A 88 -2.81 -9.29 2.72
N LYS A 89 -2.75 -10.57 2.33
CA LYS A 89 -3.81 -11.19 1.52
C LYS A 89 -5.13 -10.95 2.25
N SER A 90 -5.98 -10.06 1.72
CA SER A 90 -7.37 -9.94 2.17
C SER A 90 -7.91 -11.37 2.21
N ALA A 91 -8.36 -11.82 3.36
CA ALA A 91 -8.90 -13.16 3.56
C ALA A 91 -10.10 -13.37 2.62
N ARG A 92 -9.82 -13.75 1.38
CA ARG A 92 -10.81 -14.13 0.38
C ARG A 92 -11.38 -15.45 0.88
N GLY A 93 -12.62 -15.38 1.36
CA GLY A 93 -13.25 -16.38 2.23
C GLY A 93 -12.94 -17.82 1.84
N THR A 94 -12.44 -18.58 2.81
CA THR A 94 -12.45 -20.03 2.74
C THR A 94 -13.91 -20.47 2.74
N LYS A 95 -14.46 -20.82 1.56
CA LYS A 95 -15.71 -21.58 1.48
C LYS A 95 -15.46 -22.92 2.16
N LYS A 96 -15.74 -23.00 3.46
CA LYS A 96 -15.81 -24.25 4.22
C LYS A 96 -16.97 -25.05 3.62
N LYS A 97 -16.67 -26.09 2.83
CA LYS A 97 -17.69 -27.04 2.35
C LYS A 97 -18.44 -27.57 3.57
N PRO A 98 -19.78 -27.53 3.63
CA PRO A 98 -20.51 -28.19 4.71
C PRO A 98 -20.25 -29.69 4.62
N ASN A 99 -19.82 -30.26 5.74
CA ASN A 99 -19.55 -31.69 5.88
C ASN A 99 -20.90 -32.43 5.85
N ALA A 100 -21.21 -33.12 4.76
CA ALA A 100 -22.41 -33.93 4.66
C ALA A 100 -22.16 -35.30 5.31
N SER A 101 -22.31 -35.35 6.63
CA SER A 101 -22.40 -36.61 7.40
C SER A 101 -23.69 -36.64 8.20
N PHE A 102 -24.82 -36.66 7.50
CA PHE A 102 -26.10 -37.01 8.11
C PHE A 102 -26.19 -38.54 8.19
N GLN A 103 -25.94 -39.05 9.39
CA GLN A 103 -26.11 -40.46 9.74
C GLN A 103 -27.59 -40.84 9.56
N ARG A 104 -27.91 -41.66 8.56
CA ARG A 104 -29.19 -42.38 8.53
C ARG A 104 -29.09 -43.55 9.49
N THR A 105 -29.46 -43.32 10.75
CA THR A 105 -29.73 -44.41 11.68
C THR A 105 -31.05 -45.08 11.29
N GLY A 106 -31.00 -46.41 11.17
CA GLY A 106 -32.12 -47.22 10.69
C GLY A 106 -33.28 -47.30 11.67
N LYS A 107 -34.48 -47.51 11.14
CA LYS A 107 -35.61 -48.03 11.90
C LYS A 107 -36.35 -49.06 11.05
N LYS A 108 -36.03 -50.34 11.30
CA LYS A 108 -36.80 -51.50 10.80
C LYS A 108 -38.23 -51.38 11.33
N ARG A 109 -39.21 -51.40 10.44
CA ARG A 109 -40.62 -51.61 10.79
C ARG A 109 -40.95 -53.09 10.57
N GLN A 110 -41.40 -53.75 11.64
CA GLN A 110 -41.92 -55.12 11.64
C GLN A 110 -43.29 -55.17 10.93
N PRO A 111 -43.72 -56.33 10.39
CA PRO A 111 -45.05 -56.46 9.81
C PRO A 111 -46.09 -56.75 10.90
N LEU A 112 -47.27 -56.12 10.79
CA LEU A 112 -48.43 -56.51 11.59
C LEU A 112 -49.36 -57.35 10.70
N LYS A 113 -49.61 -58.59 11.14
CA LYS A 113 -50.55 -59.54 10.56
C LYS A 113 -51.98 -59.01 10.67
N SER A 114 -52.80 -59.28 9.67
CA SER A 114 -54.17 -59.75 9.85
C SER A 114 -54.60 -60.57 8.65
#